data_AF-A0A379AMI4-F1
#
_entry.id   AF-A0A379AMI4-F1
#
_cell.length_a   1.000
_cell.length_b   1.000
_cell.length_c   1.000
_cell.angle_alpha   90.00
_cell.angle_beta   90.00
_cell.angle_gamma   90.00
#
_symmetry.space_group_name_H-M   'P 1'
#
loop_
_entity.id
_entity.type
_entity.pdbx_description
1 polymer ?
#
loop_
_entity_poly.entity_id
_entity_poly.type
_entity_poly.pdbx_seq_one_letter_code
_entity_poly.pdbx_strand_id
1 'polypeptide(L)' 'MASLNPLIPLLIHRDEALAEALMMKQPVGEYRPHALVSEEIITLASWLLLNLNGVSS' A
#
# COMPACT_ATOMS: atom_id res chain seq x y z
N MET A 1 25.83 -1.67 17.29
CA MET A 1 25.03 -0.58 16.69
C MET A 1 23.81 -1.26 16.08
N ALA A 2 22.62 -1.06 16.64
CA ALA A 2 21.40 -1.67 16.10
C ALA A 2 20.99 -0.89 14.85
N SER A 3 21.03 -1.51 13.67
CA SER A 3 20.47 -0.91 12.45
C SER A 3 18.95 -0.91 12.59
N LEU A 4 18.32 0.25 12.46
CA LEU A 4 16.88 0.34 12.27
C LEU A 4 16.51 -0.47 11.02
N ASN A 5 15.57 -1.40 11.13
CA ASN A 5 15.03 -2.08 9.96
C ASN A 5 14.48 -0.99 9.03
N PRO A 6 14.90 -0.89 7.75
CA PRO A 6 14.47 0.20 6.89
C PRO A 6 12.95 0.16 6.77
N LEU A 7 12.31 1.15 7.37
CA LEU A 7 10.86 1.33 7.25
C LEU A 7 10.54 1.64 5.79
N ILE A 8 9.44 1.09 5.29
CA ILE A 8 8.90 1.50 4.00
C ILE A 8 8.56 3.00 4.11
N PRO A 9 9.05 3.87 3.21
CA PRO A 9 8.91 5.32 3.33
C PRO A 9 7.51 5.81 2.89
N LEU A 10 6.47 5.06 3.20
CA LEU A 10 5.09 5.31 2.77
C LEU A 10 4.15 5.19 3.97
N LEU A 11 3.26 6.17 4.11
CA LEU A 11 2.13 6.12 5.02
C LEU A 11 0.91 5.60 4.24
N ILE A 12 0.12 4.74 4.88
CA ILE A 12 -1.17 4.29 4.33
C ILE A 12 -2.26 4.79 5.28
N HIS A 13 -3.17 5.61 4.77
CA HIS A 13 -4.30 6.10 5.53
C HIS A 13 -5.34 5.00 5.71
N ARG A 14 -5.77 4.80 6.97
CA ARG A 14 -6.85 3.86 7.32
C ARG A 14 -8.16 4.62 7.47
N ASP A 15 -8.65 5.13 6.36
CA ASP A 15 -9.88 5.91 6.30
C ASP A 15 -11.14 5.03 6.13
N GLU A 16 -12.29 5.68 6.02
CA GLU A 16 -13.60 5.04 5.83
C GLU A 16 -13.63 4.22 4.53
N ALA A 17 -12.98 4.69 3.46
CA ALA A 17 -12.95 3.98 2.19
C ALA A 17 -12.26 2.62 2.31
N LEU A 18 -11.17 2.53 3.08
CA LEU A 18 -10.52 1.26 3.36
C LEU A 18 -11.41 0.33 4.20
N ALA A 19 -12.08 0.85 5.23
CA ALA A 19 -12.96 0.05 6.09
C ALA A 19 -14.18 -0.49 5.33
N GLU A 20 -14.82 0.36 4.52
CA GLU A 20 -15.96 -0.01 3.68
C GLU A 20 -15.56 -1.04 2.61
N ALA A 21 -14.41 -0.87 1.95
CA ALA A 21 -13.93 -1.83 0.97
C ALA A 21 -13.71 -3.23 1.58
N LEU A 22 -13.15 -3.29 2.79
CA LEU A 22 -12.98 -4.53 3.54
C LEU A 22 -14.32 -5.17 3.92
N MET A 23 -15.30 -4.37 4.34
CA MET A 23 -16.66 -4.84 4.62
C MET A 23 -17.32 -5.45 3.36
N MET A 24 -17.10 -4.82 2.22
CA MET A 24 -17.58 -5.29 0.91
C MET A 24 -16.73 -6.42 0.32
N LYS A 25 -15.64 -6.82 0.98
CA LYS A 25 -14.71 -7.88 0.57
C LYS A 25 -14.13 -7.68 -0.83
N GLN A 26 -13.79 -6.44 -1.18
CA GLN A 26 -13.18 -6.12 -2.47
C GLN A 26 -11.99 -5.16 -2.30
N PRO A 27 -11.08 -5.08 -3.29
CA PRO A 27 -9.96 -4.15 -3.24
C PRO A 27 -10.42 -2.70 -3.13
N VAL A 28 -9.72 -1.89 -2.32
CA VAL A 28 -10.10 -0.47 -2.13
C VAL A 28 -10.00 0.33 -3.43
N GLY A 29 -9.05 0.01 -4.29
CA GLY A 29 -8.92 0.62 -5.63
C GLY A 29 -10.08 0.30 -6.57
N GLU A 30 -10.80 -0.80 -6.36
CA GLU A 30 -12.03 -1.12 -7.11
C GLU A 30 -13.27 -0.49 -6.46
N TYR A 31 -13.34 -0.50 -5.13
CA TYR A 31 -14.48 0.05 -4.39
C TYR A 31 -14.55 1.58 -4.42
N ARG A 32 -13.40 2.24 -4.27
CA ARG A 32 -13.23 3.69 -4.25
C ARG A 32 -11.91 4.04 -4.97
N PRO A 33 -11.91 4.05 -6.31
CA PRO A 33 -10.71 4.33 -7.11
C PRO A 33 -10.05 5.69 -6.80
N HIS A 34 -10.84 6.66 -6.34
CA HIS A 34 -10.41 8.04 -6.06
C HIS A 34 -10.13 8.32 -4.58
N ALA A 35 -10.12 7.29 -3.71
CA ALA A 35 -9.72 7.47 -2.32
C ALA A 35 -8.20 7.60 -2.21
N LEU A 36 -7.72 8.40 -1.23
CA LEU A 36 -6.28 8.58 -0.99
C LEU A 36 -5.57 7.25 -0.76
N VAL A 37 -6.18 6.37 0.06
CA VAL A 37 -5.65 5.02 0.31
C VAL A 37 -5.49 4.19 -0.96
N SER A 38 -6.30 4.42 -2.00
CA SER A 38 -6.16 3.72 -3.29
C SER A 38 -4.89 4.15 -4.02
N GLU A 39 -4.59 5.45 -4.03
CA GLU A 39 -3.35 6.00 -4.60
C GLU A 39 -2.11 5.54 -3.82
N GLU A 40 -2.22 5.47 -2.49
CA GLU A 40 -1.14 5.02 -1.61
C GLU A 40 -0.81 3.55 -1.80
N ILE A 41 -1.82 2.69 -2.00
CA ILE A 41 -1.61 1.27 -2.31
C ILE A 41 -0.93 1.10 -3.67
N ILE A 42 -1.27 1.90 -4.68
CA ILE A 42 -0.58 1.90 -5.99
C ILE A 42 0.88 2.36 -5.84
N THR A 43 1.10 3.40 -5.04
CA THR A 43 2.44 3.92 -4.77
C THR A 43 3.29 2.89 -4.04
N LEU A 44 2.71 2.19 -3.05
CA LEU A 44 3.36 1.09 -2.35
C LEU A 44 3.69 -0.05 -3.31
N ALA A 45 2.74 -0.49 -4.14
CA ALA A 45 3.00 -1.56 -5.12
C ALA A 45 4.17 -1.18 -6.05
N SER A 46 4.19 0.04 -6.55
CA SER A 46 5.28 0.56 -7.40
C SER A 46 6.62 0.58 -6.66
N TRP A 47 6.64 1.02 -5.40
CA TRP A 47 7.84 1.00 -4.57
C TRP A 47 8.35 -0.43 -4.33
N LEU A 48 7.46 -1.37 -4.02
CA LEU A 48 7.82 -2.78 -3.82
C LEU A 48 8.40 -3.37 -5.11
N LEU A 49 7.79 -3.10 -6.27
CA LEU A 49 8.33 -3.55 -7.55
C LEU A 49 9.72 -2.97 -7.82
N LEU A 50 9.97 -1.70 -7.52
CA LEU A 50 11.29 -1.09 -7.74
C LEU A 50 12.38 -1.62 -6.78
N ASN A 51 12.01 -1.91 -5.52
CA ASN A 51 12.98 -2.22 -4.47
C ASN A 51 13.13 -3.72 -4.18
N LEU A 52 12.13 -4.53 -4.52
CA LEU A 52 12.10 -5.98 -4.22
C LEU A 52 12.15 -6.87 -5.48
N ASN A 53 11.89 -6.35 -6.69
CA ASN A 53 12.07 -7.14 -7.93
C ASN A 53 13.55 -7.47 -8.23
N GLY A 54 14.49 -7.02 -7.40
CA GLY A 54 15.90 -7.44 -7.43
C GLY A 54 16.21 -8.72 -6.64
N VAL A 55 15.22 -9.38 -6.02
CA VAL A 55 15.42 -10.68 -5.35
C VAL A 55 15.00 -11.80 -6.30
N SER A 56 15.82 -12.02 -7.33
CA SER A 56 15.83 -13.24 -8.13
C SER A 56 17.29 -13.64 -8.33
N SER A 57 17.51 -14.94 -8.10
CA SER A 57 18.75 -15.73 -7.95
C SER A 57 19.95 -15.42 -8.85
#